data_AF-A0A2N8MD40-F1
#
_entry.id   AF-A0A2N8MD40-F1
#
_cell.length_a   1.000
_cell.length_b   1.000
_cell.length_c   1.000
_cell.angle_alpha   90.00
_cell.angle_beta   90.00
_cell.angle_gamma   90.00
#
_symmetry.space_group_name_H-M   'P 1'
#
loop_
_entity.id
_entity.type
_entity.pdbx_description
1 polymer ?
#
loop_
_entity_poly.entity_id
_entity_poly.type
_entity_poly.pdbx_seq_one_letter_code
_entity_poly.pdbx_strand_id
1 'polypeptide(L)'
;MYRCRDHIVWSSRLCLLSLVAALLMACIPGVGVLYIPLPVSYLTVYMGLLNSTRDRIVLSGDYSYGIYLYGFPIQQALIAASPLFLTWYCNMLAAVPLTIVLAALSWWLIEKPALGKRDILKRLERRVLAFQGLPP
;
A
#
# COMPACT_ATOMS: atom_id res chain seq x y z
N MET A 1 15.28 7.44 16.43
CA MET A 1 15.72 7.41 15.01
C MET A 1 15.64 8.81 14.37
N TYR A 2 16.35 9.82 14.89
CA TYR A 2 16.37 11.19 14.32
C TYR A 2 17.78 11.78 14.16
N ARG A 3 18.82 11.03 14.56
CA ARG A 3 20.16 11.56 14.82
C ARG A 3 21.15 11.39 13.66
N CYS A 4 20.71 10.76 12.56
CA CYS A 4 21.53 10.52 11.37
C CYS A 4 20.78 10.92 10.08
N ARG A 5 19.98 11.99 10.11
CA ARG A 5 19.31 12.53 8.90
C ARG A 5 20.29 13.31 8.00
N ASP A 6 21.36 13.84 8.56
CA ASP A 6 22.20 14.84 7.90
C ASP A 6 23.42 14.28 7.15
N HIS A 7 23.69 12.97 7.24
CA HIS A 7 24.84 12.32 6.58
C HIS A 7 24.50 11.50 5.33
N ILE A 8 23.24 11.47 4.92
CA ILE A 8 22.85 10.79 3.67
C ILE A 8 23.13 11.79 2.54
N VAL A 9 24.01 11.45 1.59
CA VAL A 9 24.29 12.31 0.43
C VAL A 9 23.08 12.27 -0.50
N TRP A 10 22.19 13.26 -0.36
CA TRP A 10 20.99 13.44 -1.17
C TRP A 10 21.38 13.87 -2.58
N SER A 11 21.48 12.93 -3.51
CA SER A 11 21.60 13.28 -4.93
C SER A 11 20.49 12.63 -5.74
N SER A 12 19.68 13.46 -6.41
CA SER A 12 18.65 13.01 -7.35
C SER A 12 19.22 12.10 -8.45
N ARG A 13 20.52 12.22 -8.71
CA ARG A 13 21.28 11.37 -9.64
C ARG A 13 21.40 9.93 -9.16
N LEU A 14 21.65 9.70 -7.86
CA LEU A 14 21.69 8.34 -7.29
C LEU A 14 20.31 7.69 -7.28
N CYS A 15 19.25 8.47 -7.02
CA CYS A 15 17.86 8.00 -7.13
C CYS A 15 17.50 7.62 -8.58
N LEU A 16 17.87 8.46 -9.55
CA LEU A 16 17.66 8.15 -10.97
C LEU A 16 18.45 6.91 -11.40
N LEU A 17 19.70 6.79 -10.95
CA LEU A 17 20.54 5.61 -11.20
C LEU A 17 19.94 4.33 -10.59
N SER A 18 19.44 4.40 -9.35
CA SER A 18 18.81 3.24 -8.72
C SER A 18 17.50 2.86 -9.40
N LEU A 19 16.73 3.84 -9.87
CA LEU A 19 15.50 3.61 -10.65
C LEU A 19 15.80 2.94 -12.00
N VAL A 20 16.78 3.46 -12.73
CA VAL A 20 17.21 2.89 -14.02
C VAL A 20 17.78 1.49 -13.81
N ALA A 21 18.61 1.27 -12.79
CA ALA A 21 19.14 -0.04 -12.46
C ALA A 21 18.03 -1.04 -12.10
N ALA A 22 17.02 -0.62 -11.33
CA ALA A 22 15.88 -1.47 -11.00
C ALA A 22 15.06 -1.86 -12.25
N LEU A 23 14.81 -0.90 -13.15
CA LEU A 23 14.09 -1.16 -14.41
C LEU A 23 14.87 -2.08 -15.35
N LEU A 24 16.18 -1.89 -15.49
CA LEU A 24 17.04 -2.75 -16.31
C LEU A 24 17.11 -4.17 -15.74
N MET A 25 17.21 -4.32 -14.42
CA MET A 25 17.24 -5.64 -13.77
C MET A 25 15.88 -6.35 -13.84
N ALA A 26 14.77 -5.61 -13.89
CA ALA A 26 13.43 -6.17 -14.10
C ALA A 26 13.22 -6.74 -15.51
N CYS A 27 14.05 -6.34 -16.48
CA CYS A 27 14.02 -6.87 -17.85
C CYS A 27 14.83 -8.16 -18.03
N ILE A 28 15.63 -8.60 -17.04
CA ILE A 28 16.48 -9.80 -17.12
C ILE A 28 15.76 -10.98 -16.44
N PRO A 29 15.26 -11.98 -17.19
CA PRO A 29 14.59 -13.15 -16.61
C PRO A 29 15.55 -13.95 -15.71
N GLY A 30 15.07 -14.39 -14.53
CA GLY A 30 15.80 -15.32 -13.64
C GLY A 30 16.79 -14.67 -12.66
N VAL A 31 17.44 -13.56 -13.04
CA VAL A 31 18.46 -12.90 -12.19
C VAL A 31 17.86 -11.69 -11.44
N GLY A 32 16.88 -11.00 -12.04
CA GLY A 32 16.29 -9.78 -11.48
C GLY A 32 15.69 -9.95 -10.09
N VAL A 33 15.02 -11.07 -9.79
CA VAL A 33 14.32 -11.28 -8.52
C VAL A 33 15.26 -11.20 -7.31
N LEU A 34 16.53 -11.60 -7.46
CA LEU A 34 17.50 -11.61 -6.36
C LEU A 34 18.14 -10.22 -6.13
N TYR A 35 18.33 -9.43 -7.20
CA TYR A 35 19.09 -8.17 -7.13
C TYR A 35 18.21 -6.91 -7.12
N ILE A 36 16.94 -6.98 -7.52
CA ILE A 36 15.96 -5.88 -7.45
C ILE A 36 15.74 -5.33 -6.02
N PRO A 37 15.78 -6.14 -4.92
CA PRO A 37 15.55 -5.62 -3.58
C PRO A 37 16.54 -4.55 -3.13
N LEU A 38 17.80 -4.60 -3.62
CA LEU A 38 18.85 -3.64 -3.27
C LEU A 38 18.53 -2.21 -3.76
N PRO A 39 18.34 -1.95 -5.07
CA PRO A 39 17.98 -0.62 -5.55
C PRO A 39 16.59 -0.19 -5.08
N VAL A 40 15.63 -1.12 -4.94
CA VAL A 40 14.28 -0.80 -4.45
C VAL A 40 14.30 -0.36 -2.98
N SER A 41 15.10 -1.00 -2.13
CA SER A 41 15.24 -0.59 -0.73
C SER A 41 15.85 0.80 -0.60
N TYR A 42 16.88 1.14 -1.40
CA TYR A 42 17.43 2.50 -1.46
C TYR A 42 16.37 3.51 -1.93
N LEU A 43 15.60 3.18 -2.99
CA LEU A 43 14.52 4.03 -3.49
C LEU A 43 13.43 4.25 -2.43
N THR A 44 13.06 3.20 -1.70
CA THR A 44 12.03 3.25 -0.65
C THR A 44 12.48 4.14 0.52
N VAL A 45 13.73 3.99 0.97
CA VAL A 45 14.31 4.85 2.01
C VAL A 45 14.41 6.29 1.52
N TYR A 46 14.83 6.50 0.28
CA TYR A 46 14.90 7.84 -0.32
C TYR A 46 13.52 8.51 -0.37
N MET A 47 12.49 7.79 -0.82
CA MET A 47 11.10 8.30 -0.86
C MET A 47 10.53 8.53 0.54
N GLY A 48 10.85 7.70 1.54
CA GLY A 48 10.41 7.90 2.92
C GLY A 48 11.13 9.04 3.64
N LEU A 49 12.33 9.39 3.19
CA LEU A 49 13.09 10.54 3.66
C LEU A 49 12.68 11.85 2.98
N LEU A 50 12.17 11.78 1.73
CA LEU A 50 11.38 12.87 1.16
C LEU A 50 10.16 13.05 2.07
N ASN A 51 10.19 14.12 2.86
CA ASN A 51 9.08 14.52 3.71
C ASN A 51 7.95 15.05 2.82
N SER A 52 7.37 14.18 1.99
CA SER A 52 6.22 14.48 1.15
C SER A 52 5.11 14.83 2.12
N THR A 53 4.61 16.07 2.00
CA THR A 53 3.46 16.54 2.74
C THR A 53 2.39 15.46 2.68
N ARG A 54 2.07 14.89 3.84
CA ARG A 54 1.13 13.79 3.95
C ARG A 54 -0.21 14.38 3.52
N ASP A 55 -0.60 14.12 2.27
CA ASP A 55 -1.75 14.80 1.67
C ASP A 55 -3.00 14.46 2.46
N ARG A 56 -3.86 15.47 2.65
CA ARG A 56 -5.11 15.36 3.41
C ARG A 56 -6.01 14.23 2.89
N ILE A 57 -5.84 13.86 1.63
CA ILE A 57 -6.51 12.72 0.97
C ILE A 57 -6.01 11.41 1.55
N VAL A 58 -4.69 11.19 1.67
CA VAL A 58 -4.10 9.98 2.27
C VAL A 58 -4.39 9.88 3.77
N LEU A 59 -4.53 11.02 4.46
CA LEU A 59 -4.92 11.09 5.87
C LEU A 59 -6.43 10.97 6.11
N SER A 60 -7.26 11.12 5.08
CA SER A 60 -8.72 11.11 5.21
C SER A 60 -9.30 9.69 5.38
N GLY A 61 -8.49 8.65 5.17
CA GLY A 61 -8.93 7.26 5.31
C GLY A 61 -7.81 6.24 5.23
N ASP A 62 -8.07 5.04 5.72
CA ASP A 62 -7.13 3.91 5.70
C ASP A 62 -7.12 3.23 4.31
N TYR A 63 -6.85 4.00 3.25
CA TYR A 63 -6.79 3.47 1.88
C TYR A 63 -5.72 2.37 1.74
N SER A 64 -4.65 2.45 2.52
CA SER A 64 -3.62 1.41 2.63
C SER A 64 -4.20 0.06 3.03
N TYR A 65 -5.24 0.05 3.88
CA TYR A 65 -5.92 -1.18 4.28
C TYR A 65 -6.67 -1.79 3.09
N GLY A 66 -7.45 -0.98 2.35
CA GLY A 66 -8.14 -1.44 1.14
C GLY A 66 -7.17 -1.96 0.08
N ILE A 67 -6.05 -1.28 -0.14
CA ILE A 67 -5.04 -1.71 -1.11
C ILE A 67 -4.41 -3.04 -0.69
N TYR A 68 -4.11 -3.22 0.59
CA TYR A 68 -3.60 -4.49 1.13
C TYR A 68 -4.58 -5.64 0.94
N LEU A 69 -5.87 -5.40 1.21
CA LEU A 69 -6.90 -6.43 1.15
C LEU A 69 -7.24 -6.84 -0.29
N TYR A 70 -7.33 -5.87 -1.21
CA TYR A 70 -7.75 -6.13 -2.59
C TYR A 70 -6.61 -6.39 -3.58
N GLY A 71 -5.38 -5.97 -3.27
CA GLY A 71 -4.26 -6.03 -4.23
C GLY A 71 -3.99 -7.44 -4.74
N PHE A 72 -3.76 -8.40 -3.85
CA PHE A 72 -3.46 -9.77 -4.27
C PHE A 72 -4.64 -10.47 -4.97
N PRO A 73 -5.87 -10.44 -4.44
CA PRO A 73 -7.03 -11.01 -5.14
C PRO A 73 -7.25 -10.44 -6.54
N ILE A 74 -7.06 -9.13 -6.73
CA ILE A 74 -7.18 -8.48 -8.03
C ILE A 74 -6.12 -8.99 -9.00
N GLN A 75 -4.86 -9.08 -8.56
CA GLN A 75 -3.78 -9.60 -9.39
C GLN A 75 -4.07 -11.05 -9.85
N GLN A 76 -4.57 -11.89 -8.95
CA GLN A 76 -4.95 -13.27 -9.26
C GLN A 76 -6.16 -13.35 -10.19
N ALA A 77 -7.18 -12.49 -9.98
CA ALA A 77 -8.34 -12.42 -10.86
C ALA A 77 -7.96 -12.01 -12.29
N LEU A 78 -7.02 -11.07 -12.44
CA LEU A 78 -6.49 -10.68 -13.74
C LEU A 78 -5.74 -11.83 -14.42
N ILE A 79 -4.86 -12.54 -13.69
CA ILE A 79 -4.17 -13.74 -14.21
C ILE A 79 -5.16 -14.80 -14.68
N ALA A 80 -6.22 -15.04 -13.89
CA ALA A 80 -7.26 -16.00 -14.23
C ALA A 80 -8.10 -15.56 -15.44
N ALA A 81 -8.29 -14.25 -15.64
CA ALA A 81 -9.09 -13.71 -16.73
C ALA A 81 -8.40 -13.77 -18.09
N SER A 82 -7.06 -13.62 -18.15
CA SER A 82 -6.33 -13.69 -19.41
C SER A 82 -4.85 -14.04 -19.22
N PRO A 83 -4.27 -14.88 -20.11
CA PRO A 83 -2.83 -15.14 -20.16
C PRO A 83 -1.98 -13.88 -20.35
N LEU A 84 -2.54 -12.79 -20.89
CA LEU A 84 -1.87 -11.50 -21.01
C LEU A 84 -1.34 -10.99 -19.66
N PHE A 85 -2.04 -11.30 -18.57
CA PHE A 85 -1.68 -10.85 -17.22
C PHE A 85 -0.71 -11.79 -16.49
N LEU A 86 -0.22 -12.86 -17.14
CA LEU A 86 0.96 -13.61 -16.68
C LEU A 86 2.23 -12.75 -16.77
N THR A 87 2.22 -11.80 -17.70
CA THR A 87 3.29 -10.83 -17.86
C THR A 87 3.21 -9.78 -16.75
N TRP A 88 4.24 -9.73 -15.89
CA TRP A 88 4.24 -8.95 -14.65
C TRP A 88 3.93 -7.45 -14.84
N TYR A 89 4.43 -6.83 -15.92
CA TYR A 89 4.19 -5.41 -16.18
C TYR A 89 2.74 -5.15 -16.63
N CYS A 90 2.15 -6.03 -17.45
CA CYS A 90 0.74 -5.96 -17.83
C CYS A 90 -0.16 -6.13 -16.60
N ASN A 91 0.19 -7.08 -15.73
CA ASN A 91 -0.51 -7.29 -14.48
C ASN A 91 -0.43 -6.05 -13.58
N MET A 92 0.76 -5.51 -13.36
CA MET A 92 0.98 -4.35 -12.50
C MET A 92 0.24 -3.11 -13.02
N LEU A 93 0.30 -2.84 -14.32
CA LEU A 93 -0.36 -1.71 -14.95
C LEU A 93 -1.89 -1.76 -14.85
N ALA A 94 -2.49 -2.96 -14.82
CA ALA A 94 -3.93 -3.12 -14.65
C ALA A 94 -4.35 -3.24 -13.18
N ALA A 95 -3.61 -4.00 -12.37
CA ALA A 95 -3.96 -4.29 -10.99
C ALA A 95 -3.85 -3.06 -10.09
N VAL A 96 -2.80 -2.24 -10.24
CA VAL A 96 -2.59 -1.05 -9.40
C VAL A 96 -3.76 -0.06 -9.49
N PRO A 97 -4.17 0.44 -10.68
CA PRO A 97 -5.28 1.37 -10.76
C PRO A 97 -6.60 0.73 -10.30
N LEU A 98 -6.85 -0.53 -10.65
CA LEU A 98 -8.08 -1.22 -10.24
C LEU A 98 -8.16 -1.36 -8.71
N THR A 99 -7.05 -1.71 -8.06
CA THR A 99 -6.94 -1.82 -6.60
C THR A 99 -7.16 -0.47 -5.94
N ILE A 100 -6.57 0.61 -6.46
CA ILE A 100 -6.75 1.96 -5.90
C ILE A 100 -8.21 2.40 -6.01
N VAL A 101 -8.85 2.17 -7.16
CA VAL A 101 -10.27 2.51 -7.37
C VAL A 101 -11.16 1.71 -6.42
N LEU A 102 -10.96 0.40 -6.30
CA LEU A 102 -11.74 -0.44 -5.40
C LEU A 102 -11.50 -0.11 -3.92
N ALA A 103 -10.26 0.19 -3.53
CA ALA A 103 -9.95 0.65 -2.18
C ALA A 103 -10.64 1.99 -1.87
N ALA A 104 -10.63 2.94 -2.82
CA ALA A 104 -11.30 4.22 -2.66
C ALA A 104 -12.82 4.08 -2.57
N LEU A 105 -13.41 3.21 -3.40
CA LEU A 105 -14.84 2.87 -3.36
C LEU A 105 -15.21 2.19 -2.04
N SER A 106 -14.41 1.23 -1.58
CA SER A 106 -14.60 0.53 -0.31
C SER A 106 -14.61 1.50 0.87
N TRP A 107 -13.68 2.47 0.88
CA TRP A 107 -13.64 3.50 1.91
C TRP A 107 -14.93 4.33 1.95
N TRP A 108 -15.40 4.78 0.78
CA TRP A 108 -16.60 5.62 0.67
C TRP A 108 -17.90 4.88 0.98
N LEU A 109 -18.04 3.63 0.51
CA LEU A 109 -19.28 2.86 0.58
C LEU A 109 -19.44 2.06 1.87
N ILE A 110 -18.34 1.56 2.45
CA ILE A 110 -18.38 0.60 3.55
C ILE A 110 -17.78 1.21 4.81
N GLU A 111 -16.55 1.68 4.72
CA GLU A 111 -15.73 1.97 5.90
C GLU A 111 -16.15 3.27 6.59
N LYS A 112 -16.36 4.34 5.81
CA LYS A 112 -16.87 5.62 6.30
C LYS A 112 -18.23 5.51 7.01
N PRO A 113 -19.26 4.83 6.46
CA PRO A 113 -20.53 4.65 7.17
C PRO A 113 -20.43 3.68 8.35
N ALA A 114 -19.60 2.64 8.29
CA ALA A 114 -19.40 1.71 9.40
C ALA A 114 -18.76 2.40 10.62
N LEU A 115 -17.75 3.25 10.38
CA LEU A 115 -17.11 4.06 11.43
C LEU A 115 -18.11 5.01 12.10
N GLY A 116 -19.05 5.58 11.34
CA GLY A 116 -20.12 6.43 11.88
C GLY A 116 -21.09 5.70 12.82
N LYS A 117 -21.21 4.37 12.72
CA LYS A 117 -22.05 3.55 13.60
C LYS A 117 -21.29 2.90 14.77
N ARG A 118 -19.98 3.12 14.85
CA ARG A 118 -19.11 2.48 15.86
C ARG A 118 -19.52 2.84 17.29
N ASP A 119 -19.99 4.07 17.52
CA ASP A 119 -20.45 4.51 18.84
C ASP A 119 -21.72 3.79 19.31
N ILE A 120 -22.60 3.42 18.37
CA ILE A 120 -23.80 2.64 18.68
C ILE A 120 -23.41 1.23 19.09
N LEU A 121 -22.47 0.62 18.37
CA LEU A 121 -21.97 -0.72 18.67
C LEU A 121 -21.29 -0.77 20.05
N LYS A 122 -20.42 0.21 20.36
CA LYS A 122 -19.78 0.34 21.68
C LYS A 122 -20.77 0.58 22.82
N ARG A 123 -21.92 1.22 22.55
CA ARG A 123 -22.98 1.37 23.55
C ARG A 123 -23.72 0.06 23.79
N LEU A 124 -23.97 -0.72 22.74
CA LEU A 124 -24.58 -2.05 22.86
C LEU A 124 -23.66 -3.04 23.58
N GLU A 125 -22.39 -3.08 23.22
CA GLU A 125 -21.38 -3.91 23.87
C GLU A 125 -21.28 -3.62 25.37
N ARG A 126 -21.20 -2.36 25.77
CA ARG A 126 -21.22 -1.97 27.19
C ARG A 126 -22.50 -2.39 27.92
N ARG A 127 -23.66 -2.37 27.26
CA ARG A 127 -24.91 -2.85 27.84
C ARG A 127 -24.93 -4.37 28.02
N VAL A 128 -24.40 -5.11 27.06
CA VAL A 128 -24.29 -6.58 27.14
C VAL A 128 -23.29 -6.99 28.23
N LEU A 129 -22.12 -6.35 28.30
CA LEU A 129 -21.12 -6.60 29.34
C LEU A 129 -21.67 -6.27 30.74
N ALA A 130 -22.40 -5.16 30.89
CA ALA A 130 -23.09 -4.82 32.13
C ALA A 130 -24.16 -5.84 32.53
N PHE A 131 -24.86 -6.44 31.56
CA PHE A 131 -25.84 -7.50 31.81
C PHE A 131 -25.17 -8.83 32.22
N GLN A 132 -23.94 -9.08 31.76
CA GLN A 132 -23.15 -10.27 32.10
C GLN A 132 -22.30 -10.10 33.38
N GLY A 133 -22.30 -8.93 34.01
CA GLY A 133 -21.55 -8.66 35.25
C GLY A 133 -20.03 -8.60 35.09
N LEU A 134 -19.53 -8.50 33.85
CA LEU A 134 -18.10 -8.38 33.56
C LEU A 134 -17.70 -6.89 33.51
N PRO A 135 -16.51 -6.52 34.02
CA PRO A 135 -16.03 -5.14 33.92
C PRO A 135 -15.80 -4.75 32.44
N PRO A 136 -15.96 -3.45 32.12
CA PRO A 136 -15.91 -2.93 30.75
C PRO A 136 -14.52 -3.01 30.10
#